data_AF-A0AAE6JPS1-F1
#
_entry.id   AF-A0AAE6JPS1-F1
#
_cell.length_a   1.000
_cell.length_b   1.000
_cell.length_c   1.000
_cell.angle_alpha   90.00
_cell.angle_beta   90.00
_cell.angle_gamma   90.00
#
_symmetry.space_group_name_H-M   'P 1'
#
loop_
_entity.id
_entity.type
_entity.pdbx_description
1 polymer ?
#
loop_
_entity_poly.entity_id
_entity_poly.type
_entity_poly.pdbx_seq_one_letter_code
_entity_poly.pdbx_strand_id
1 'polypeptide(L)'
;MSIQKAPFYEYQLKDPFDETFILAGTLAWNKLYHEMLSDCLSLDKTKKFIILGDEQLEKLPNLRIVRQEKRAAKVIQLGELSNIHISLICQSIATLSDVSTLVLLDDTLSIKENLSDYLKRIRDGQTIQFAEIEASVKFNEADVPKLFLEHSKEHYSYNKETKQFYCYEQAIWKPIDEYQLTSRLISFLKTVKAKYTKKQLDNYLSLLRYDVPLMQTSKRDLIGFSDIVIDRVTGEILEHSPDNWLFSVLPFPYQNKQQESPYFNRWLNFTCDNNENKKSVLLALLYMVLSNRYDWQLFIEITGEGATGKSVLTDICMQMVGLDNVISLNLNNLDNPKERYPIKDKLLIICPDQPSYKIIGSGLKAITGGDLIRVEPIFWSLLTAVRPAEVVSVEWSEIDWENCVWHIPKEKMKGRQNEKKPHTVPLCKQAIWVLEEMKKWNGTYPFVFAHSLRPDKEPMSSETVNNALKRNGYHGILTSHGIRSIIRTYLADIGIERNTAEKVLAHKIDDSLEATYNRHDYLKQRIPVMQRWGDYLEQCGLTHDKITHTKAHTILDCLNAFP
;
A
#
# COMPACT_ATOMS: atom_id res chain seq x y z
N MET A 1 9.77 -39.40 35.35
CA MET A 1 9.09 -39.25 34.04
C MET A 1 9.73 -40.22 33.06
N SER A 2 8.94 -40.94 32.26
CA SER A 2 9.48 -41.77 31.17
C SER A 2 10.19 -40.87 30.15
N ILE A 3 11.50 -41.01 30.00
CA ILE A 3 12.26 -40.24 29.00
C ILE A 3 11.86 -40.74 27.61
N GLN A 4 11.38 -39.82 26.77
CA GLN A 4 10.94 -40.14 25.41
C GLN A 4 12.14 -40.54 24.54
N LYS A 5 11.90 -41.37 23.52
CA LYS A 5 12.92 -41.83 22.56
C LYS A 5 12.77 -41.07 21.24
N ALA A 6 13.89 -40.70 20.63
CA ALA A 6 13.90 -40.04 19.33
C ALA A 6 13.35 -40.97 18.23
N PRO A 7 12.87 -40.42 17.10
CA PRO A 7 12.50 -41.20 15.93
C PRO A 7 13.63 -42.15 15.52
N PHE A 8 13.24 -43.39 15.20
CA PHE A 8 14.14 -44.48 14.79
C PHE A 8 15.18 -44.93 15.84
N TYR A 9 15.05 -44.51 17.09
CA TYR A 9 15.91 -44.96 18.19
C TYR A 9 15.92 -46.48 18.36
N GLU A 10 14.76 -47.13 18.25
CA GLU A 10 14.68 -48.59 18.43
C GLU A 10 15.39 -49.38 17.34
N TYR A 11 15.56 -48.78 16.16
CA TYR A 11 16.22 -49.39 15.01
C TYR A 11 17.76 -49.29 15.10
N GLN A 12 18.31 -48.58 16.09
CA GLN A 12 19.76 -48.55 16.31
C GLN A 12 20.24 -49.90 16.87
N LEU A 13 21.36 -50.40 16.34
CA LEU A 13 22.01 -51.60 16.85
C LEU A 13 22.51 -51.40 18.28
N LYS A 14 22.58 -52.47 19.06
CA LYS A 14 23.10 -52.44 20.45
C LYS A 14 24.63 -52.53 20.51
N ASP A 15 25.31 -52.83 19.40
CA ASP A 15 26.77 -52.93 19.35
C ASP A 15 27.42 -51.60 19.76
N PRO A 16 28.26 -51.57 20.83
CA PRO A 16 28.95 -50.37 21.30
C PRO A 16 29.85 -49.69 20.27
N PHE A 17 30.39 -50.45 19.30
CA PHE A 17 31.35 -49.98 18.31
C PHE A 17 30.69 -49.51 17.01
N ASP A 18 29.41 -49.80 16.82
CA ASP A 18 28.66 -49.33 15.66
C ASP A 18 28.30 -47.85 15.80
N GLU A 19 28.65 -47.04 14.79
CA GLU A 19 28.46 -45.59 14.81
C GLU A 19 26.97 -45.21 14.67
N THR A 20 26.49 -44.34 15.57
CA THR A 20 25.14 -43.77 15.47
C THR A 20 25.15 -42.48 14.66
N PHE A 21 24.35 -42.42 13.60
CA PHE A 21 24.21 -41.23 12.76
C PHE A 21 22.92 -40.47 13.10
N ILE A 22 23.07 -39.18 13.36
CA ILE A 22 21.98 -38.28 13.77
C ILE A 22 21.86 -37.17 12.73
N LEU A 23 20.71 -37.04 12.09
CA LEU A 23 20.40 -35.92 11.20
C LEU A 23 19.71 -34.83 12.00
N ALA A 24 20.25 -33.61 12.01
CA ALA A 24 19.73 -32.51 12.81
C ALA A 24 19.65 -31.21 12.01
N GLY A 25 18.54 -30.49 12.14
CA GLY A 25 18.31 -29.19 11.49
C GLY A 25 17.01 -29.12 10.70
N THR A 26 16.73 -27.97 10.09
CA THR A 26 15.45 -27.68 9.40
C THR A 26 15.14 -28.66 8.25
N LEU A 27 16.15 -29.31 7.67
CA LEU A 27 16.00 -30.29 6.59
C LEU A 27 16.17 -31.74 7.07
N ALA A 28 16.21 -32.01 8.37
CA ALA A 28 16.46 -33.35 8.93
C ALA A 28 15.43 -34.41 8.49
N TRP A 29 14.20 -34.03 8.14
CA TRP A 29 13.16 -34.94 7.66
C TRP A 29 13.15 -35.15 6.14
N ASN A 30 14.03 -34.48 5.39
CA ASN A 30 14.04 -34.55 3.94
C ASN A 30 14.59 -35.90 3.43
N LYS A 31 13.72 -36.68 2.77
CA LYS A 31 14.02 -38.03 2.27
C LYS A 31 15.14 -38.08 1.24
N LEU A 32 15.30 -37.05 0.41
CA LEU A 32 16.33 -37.01 -0.63
C LEU A 32 17.73 -37.03 -0.01
N TYR A 33 17.93 -36.24 1.05
CA TYR A 33 19.18 -36.25 1.81
C TYR A 33 19.43 -37.57 2.52
N HIS A 34 18.39 -38.28 2.96
CA HIS A 34 18.56 -39.59 3.60
C HIS A 34 19.07 -40.64 2.63
N GLU A 35 18.54 -40.65 1.40
CA GLU A 35 18.98 -41.55 0.34
C GLU A 35 20.42 -41.25 -0.07
N MET A 36 20.73 -39.98 -0.37
CA MET A 36 22.09 -39.55 -0.71
C MET A 36 23.11 -39.88 0.39
N LEU A 37 22.79 -39.59 1.66
CA LEU A 37 23.71 -39.86 2.77
C LEU A 37 23.88 -41.36 3.05
N SER A 38 22.81 -42.16 2.85
CA SER A 38 22.91 -43.62 2.98
C SER A 38 23.88 -44.20 1.95
N ASP A 39 23.82 -43.69 0.71
CA ASP A 39 24.72 -44.09 -0.37
C ASP A 39 26.17 -43.62 -0.10
N CYS A 40 26.37 -42.35 0.27
CA CYS A 40 27.70 -41.80 0.58
C CYS A 40 28.38 -42.49 1.77
N LEU A 41 27.60 -42.89 2.78
CA LEU A 41 28.11 -43.59 3.97
C LEU A 41 28.15 -45.12 3.78
N SER A 42 27.70 -45.64 2.62
CA SER A 42 27.63 -47.08 2.33
C SER A 42 26.90 -47.87 3.42
N LEU A 43 25.78 -47.33 3.93
CA LEU A 43 25.02 -47.95 5.02
C LEU A 43 24.15 -49.10 4.50
N ASP A 44 24.09 -50.19 5.27
CA ASP A 44 23.14 -51.27 5.02
C ASP A 44 21.69 -50.76 5.06
N LYS A 45 20.83 -51.27 4.17
CA LYS A 45 19.41 -50.85 4.03
C LYS A 45 18.57 -50.95 5.32
N THR A 46 19.06 -51.68 6.30
CA THR A 46 18.42 -51.87 7.61
C THR A 46 18.78 -50.78 8.62
N LYS A 47 19.87 -50.04 8.42
CA LYS A 47 20.32 -48.98 9.33
C LYS A 47 19.55 -47.69 9.06
N LYS A 48 18.96 -47.13 10.12
CA LYS A 48 18.17 -45.88 10.06
C LYS A 48 18.91 -44.76 10.76
N PHE A 49 18.78 -43.54 10.24
CA PHE A 49 19.25 -42.35 10.92
C PHE A 49 18.33 -42.00 12.10
N ILE A 50 18.91 -41.47 13.17
CA ILE A 50 18.13 -40.73 14.16
C ILE A 50 17.80 -39.36 13.60
N ILE A 51 16.56 -38.93 13.70
CA ILE A 51 16.10 -37.66 13.12
C ILE A 51 15.75 -36.68 14.22
N LEU A 52 16.36 -35.50 14.17
CA LEU A 52 16.11 -34.36 15.03
C LEU A 52 15.67 -33.15 14.19
N GLY A 53 14.39 -33.12 13.84
CA GLY A 53 13.74 -31.91 13.31
C GLY A 53 13.30 -30.97 14.43
N ASP A 54 12.65 -29.86 14.06
CA ASP A 54 12.28 -28.79 15.00
C ASP A 54 11.55 -29.31 16.25
N GLU A 55 10.54 -30.17 16.07
CA GLU A 55 9.75 -30.75 17.18
C GLU A 55 10.59 -31.64 18.11
N GLN A 56 11.64 -32.30 17.61
CA GLN A 56 12.52 -33.14 18.42
C GLN A 56 13.59 -32.31 19.14
N LEU A 57 14.07 -31.24 18.50
CA LEU A 57 15.04 -30.32 19.08
C LEU A 57 14.47 -29.58 20.29
N GLU A 58 13.19 -29.22 20.28
CA GLU A 58 12.48 -28.61 21.42
C GLU A 58 12.37 -29.56 22.63
N LYS A 59 12.40 -30.88 22.41
CA LYS A 59 12.27 -31.89 23.48
C LYS A 59 13.61 -32.20 24.16
N LEU A 60 14.71 -31.60 23.69
CA LEU A 60 16.02 -31.74 24.31
C LEU A 60 16.15 -30.86 25.57
N PRO A 61 16.94 -31.29 26.57
CA PRO A 61 17.80 -32.47 26.59
C PRO A 61 17.06 -33.76 26.98
N ASN A 62 15.76 -33.70 27.26
CA ASN A 62 14.94 -34.79 27.80
C ASN A 62 14.45 -35.81 26.75
N LEU A 63 15.25 -36.06 25.71
CA LEU A 63 14.98 -37.00 24.63
C LEU A 63 16.17 -37.94 24.48
N ARG A 64 15.95 -39.27 24.46
CA ARG A 64 17.00 -40.25 24.18
C ARG A 64 17.28 -40.31 22.69
N ILE A 65 18.44 -39.80 22.30
CA ILE A 65 18.89 -39.75 20.89
C ILE A 65 19.80 -40.93 20.56
N VAL A 66 20.66 -41.34 21.50
CA VAL A 66 21.66 -42.41 21.29
C VAL A 66 21.49 -43.49 22.35
N ARG A 67 21.67 -44.76 21.97
CA ARG A 67 21.66 -45.89 22.92
C ARG A 67 22.78 -45.74 23.95
N GLN A 68 22.53 -46.16 25.18
CA GLN A 68 23.44 -45.90 26.30
C GLN A 68 24.82 -46.52 26.04
N GLU A 69 24.85 -47.72 25.46
CA GLU A 69 26.05 -48.54 25.26
C GLU A 69 26.97 -48.04 24.13
N LYS A 70 26.54 -47.03 23.35
CA LYS A 70 27.28 -46.52 22.19
C LYS A 70 28.47 -45.67 22.62
N ARG A 71 29.62 -45.86 21.95
CA ARG A 71 30.84 -45.10 22.23
C ARG A 71 31.09 -43.94 21.25
N ALA A 72 30.49 -44.00 20.06
CA ALA A 72 30.65 -42.98 19.02
C ALA A 72 29.32 -42.58 18.38
N ALA A 73 29.17 -41.29 18.08
CA ALA A 73 28.06 -40.75 17.31
C ALA A 73 28.52 -39.62 16.39
N LYS A 74 27.80 -39.44 15.29
CA LYS A 74 28.02 -38.37 14.31
C LYS A 74 26.72 -37.60 14.12
N VAL A 75 26.78 -36.28 14.25
CA VAL A 75 25.67 -35.37 13.95
C VAL A 75 25.91 -34.78 12.58
N ILE A 76 24.97 -34.94 11.65
CA ILE A 76 25.02 -34.36 10.32
C ILE A 76 24.02 -33.20 10.30
N GLN A 77 24.53 -31.99 10.11
CA GLN A 77 23.71 -30.80 10.01
C GLN A 77 23.05 -30.73 8.63
N LEU A 78 21.72 -30.77 8.60
CA LEU A 78 20.92 -30.59 7.38
C LEU A 78 20.08 -29.32 7.50
N GLY A 79 20.42 -28.30 6.71
CA GLY A 79 19.82 -26.97 6.80
C GLY A 79 20.33 -26.17 8.00
N GLU A 80 19.46 -25.36 8.61
CA GLU A 80 19.84 -24.51 9.74
C GLU A 80 19.80 -25.30 11.05
N LEU A 81 20.87 -25.19 11.85
CA LEU A 81 20.98 -25.77 13.19
C LEU A 81 21.74 -24.77 14.09
N SER A 82 21.08 -24.33 15.16
CA SER A 82 21.65 -23.31 16.06
C SER A 82 22.67 -23.90 17.05
N ASN A 83 23.60 -23.07 17.55
CA ASN A 83 24.55 -23.49 18.59
C ASN A 83 23.87 -23.93 19.90
N ILE A 84 22.68 -23.38 20.20
CA ILE A 84 21.87 -23.81 21.34
C ILE A 84 21.39 -25.25 21.13
N HIS A 85 20.90 -25.57 19.93
CA HIS A 85 20.48 -26.93 19.60
C HIS A 85 21.66 -27.91 19.65
N ILE A 86 22.84 -27.53 19.14
CA ILE A 86 24.07 -28.35 19.26
C ILE A 86 24.39 -28.61 20.73
N SER A 87 24.30 -27.57 21.58
CA SER A 87 24.54 -27.69 23.03
C SER A 87 23.56 -28.66 23.70
N LEU A 88 22.28 -28.57 23.36
CA LEU A 88 21.23 -29.44 23.91
C LEU A 88 21.37 -30.90 23.43
N ILE A 89 21.81 -31.12 22.18
CA ILE A 89 22.16 -32.45 21.66
C ILE A 89 23.32 -33.02 22.47
N CYS A 90 24.40 -32.26 22.63
CA CYS A 90 25.54 -32.68 23.45
C CYS A 90 25.14 -32.95 24.90
N GLN A 91 24.28 -32.13 25.50
CA GLN A 91 23.79 -32.34 26.86
C GLN A 91 22.96 -33.62 26.98
N SER A 92 22.06 -33.88 26.03
CA SER A 92 21.30 -35.14 25.97
C SER A 92 22.24 -36.35 25.86
N ILE A 93 23.20 -36.32 24.92
CA ILE A 93 24.17 -37.41 24.72
C ILE A 93 25.05 -37.61 25.97
N ALA A 94 25.58 -36.53 26.54
CA ALA A 94 26.42 -36.60 27.73
C ALA A 94 25.69 -37.20 28.95
N THR A 95 24.40 -36.89 29.09
CA THR A 95 23.57 -37.30 30.24
C THR A 95 22.97 -38.70 30.07
N LEU A 96 22.66 -39.11 28.84
CA LEU A 96 21.84 -40.30 28.55
C LEU A 96 22.59 -41.43 27.85
N SER A 97 23.87 -41.25 27.49
CA SER A 97 24.69 -42.30 26.90
C SER A 97 26.17 -42.24 27.29
N ASP A 98 26.93 -43.28 26.93
CA ASP A 98 28.37 -43.41 27.19
C ASP A 98 29.25 -42.97 26.01
N VAL A 99 28.69 -42.19 25.07
CA VAL A 99 29.42 -41.71 23.88
C VAL A 99 30.62 -40.87 24.30
N SER A 100 31.82 -41.25 23.88
CA SER A 100 33.06 -40.50 24.12
C SER A 100 33.50 -39.71 22.89
N THR A 101 33.12 -40.17 21.70
CA THR A 101 33.50 -39.57 20.42
C THR A 101 32.28 -38.99 19.73
N LEU A 102 32.22 -37.67 19.57
CA LEU A 102 31.13 -36.97 18.90
C LEU A 102 31.69 -35.98 17.88
N VAL A 103 31.23 -36.08 16.64
CA VAL A 103 31.65 -35.20 15.55
C VAL A 103 30.42 -34.56 14.91
N LEU A 104 30.49 -33.26 14.65
CA LEU A 104 29.53 -32.51 13.85
C LEU A 104 30.04 -32.41 12.42
N LEU A 105 29.22 -32.86 11.48
CA LEU A 105 29.45 -32.84 10.04
C LEU A 105 28.47 -31.85 9.38
N ASP A 106 28.87 -31.25 8.27
CA ASP A 106 27.94 -30.58 7.36
C ASP A 106 27.22 -31.56 6.42
N ASP A 107 26.36 -31.03 5.54
CA ASP A 107 25.62 -31.79 4.55
C ASP A 107 26.49 -32.42 3.45
N THR A 108 27.76 -32.01 3.36
CA THR A 108 28.79 -32.61 2.48
C THR A 108 29.63 -33.68 3.18
N LEU A 109 29.29 -34.03 4.44
CA LEU A 109 30.05 -34.94 5.31
C LEU A 109 31.44 -34.43 5.72
N SER A 110 31.71 -33.13 5.53
CA SER A 110 32.95 -32.51 6.01
C SER A 110 32.84 -32.22 7.50
N ILE A 111 33.95 -32.42 8.24
CA ILE A 111 33.99 -32.16 9.68
C ILE A 111 33.88 -30.65 9.92
N LYS A 112 32.77 -30.22 10.52
CA LYS A 112 32.61 -28.86 11.03
C LYS A 112 33.30 -28.68 12.37
N GLU A 113 33.09 -29.63 13.28
CA GLU A 113 33.60 -29.53 14.66
C GLU A 113 33.72 -30.91 15.32
N ASN A 114 34.72 -31.07 16.19
CA ASN A 114 34.83 -32.23 17.07
C ASN A 114 34.31 -31.86 18.47
N LEU A 115 33.20 -32.48 18.87
CA LEU A 115 32.46 -32.17 20.11
C LEU A 115 32.80 -33.12 21.26
N SER A 116 33.81 -33.97 21.10
CA SER A 116 34.20 -34.99 22.09
C SER A 116 34.67 -34.37 23.41
N ASP A 117 35.51 -33.34 23.34
CA ASP A 117 35.97 -32.60 24.53
C ASP A 117 34.82 -31.85 25.21
N TYR A 118 33.84 -31.39 24.44
CA TYR A 118 32.65 -30.74 24.97
C TYR A 118 31.78 -31.72 25.78
N LEU A 119 31.58 -32.94 25.28
CA LEU A 119 30.90 -34.00 26.06
C LEU A 119 31.62 -34.29 27.39
N LYS A 120 32.95 -34.33 27.37
CA LYS A 120 33.75 -34.57 28.58
C LYS A 120 33.54 -33.45 29.61
N ARG A 121 33.60 -32.18 29.19
CA ARG A 121 33.36 -31.03 30.07
C ARG A 121 31.96 -31.04 30.69
N ILE A 122 30.93 -31.44 29.94
CA ILE A 122 29.56 -31.57 30.47
C ILE A 122 29.52 -32.63 31.59
N ARG A 123 30.13 -33.79 31.36
CA ARG A 123 30.16 -34.89 32.35
C ARG A 123 30.99 -34.56 33.59
N ASP A 124 32.05 -33.79 33.43
CA ASP A 124 32.93 -33.34 34.52
C ASP A 124 32.29 -32.22 35.38
N GLY A 125 31.05 -31.83 35.10
CA GLY A 125 30.30 -30.84 35.90
C GLY A 125 30.81 -29.41 35.77
N GLN A 126 31.67 -29.12 34.79
CA GLN A 126 32.12 -27.77 34.53
C GLN A 126 30.97 -26.95 33.96
N THR A 127 30.70 -25.78 34.56
CA THR A 127 29.74 -24.81 34.03
C THR A 127 30.27 -24.31 32.69
N ILE A 128 29.73 -24.81 31.59
CA ILE A 128 30.15 -24.37 30.27
C ILE A 128 29.46 -23.05 29.95
N GLN A 129 30.14 -21.95 30.29
CA GLN A 129 29.90 -20.70 29.60
C GLN A 129 30.50 -20.84 28.19
N PHE A 130 29.68 -20.64 27.17
CA PHE A 130 30.21 -20.30 25.85
C PHE A 130 30.97 -18.98 25.99
N ALA A 131 32.28 -19.06 26.19
CA ALA A 131 33.15 -17.93 26.01
C ALA A 131 33.06 -17.53 24.54
N GLU A 132 32.43 -16.39 24.29
CA GLU A 132 32.41 -15.69 23.01
C GLU A 132 33.85 -15.53 22.50
N ILE A 133 34.17 -16.20 21.39
CA ILE A 133 35.18 -15.71 20.44
C ILE A 133 34.53 -15.66 19.05
N GLU A 134 33.46 -14.90 18.96
CA GLU A 134 33.43 -13.83 17.99
C GLU A 134 33.13 -12.60 18.82
N ALA A 135 33.95 -11.55 18.71
CA ALA A 135 33.57 -10.25 19.25
C ALA A 135 32.33 -9.78 18.45
N SER A 136 31.16 -10.28 18.84
CA SER A 136 29.89 -9.74 18.37
C SER A 136 29.81 -8.36 19.00
N VAL A 137 29.90 -7.33 18.18
CA VAL A 137 29.63 -5.97 18.61
C VAL A 137 28.22 -5.99 19.17
N LYS A 138 28.08 -5.77 20.49
CA LYS A 138 26.77 -5.60 21.12
C LYS A 138 26.22 -4.26 20.63
N PHE A 139 25.47 -4.30 19.54
CA PHE A 139 24.66 -3.17 19.12
C PHE A 139 23.47 -3.05 20.06
N ASN A 140 23.10 -1.83 20.40
CA ASN A 140 21.76 -1.56 20.88
C ASN A 140 20.80 -1.86 19.73
N GLU A 141 19.80 -2.71 19.95
CA GLU A 141 18.87 -3.17 18.91
C GLU A 141 18.15 -2.00 18.22
N ALA A 142 17.96 -0.88 18.91
CA ALA A 142 17.38 0.34 18.37
C ALA A 142 18.30 1.04 17.34
N ASP A 143 19.61 0.86 17.43
CA ASP A 143 20.59 1.54 16.57
C ASP A 143 20.95 0.73 15.32
N VAL A 144 20.55 -0.55 15.25
CA VAL A 144 20.84 -1.45 14.13
C VAL A 144 20.30 -0.93 12.78
N PRO A 145 19.07 -0.43 12.65
CA PRO A 145 18.58 0.12 11.38
C PRO A 145 19.39 1.33 10.93
N LYS A 146 19.74 2.23 11.86
CA LYS A 146 20.58 3.40 11.56
C LYS A 146 21.98 2.99 11.09
N LEU A 147 22.60 2.04 11.76
CA LEU A 147 23.91 1.51 11.37
C LEU A 147 23.87 0.76 10.03
N PHE A 148 22.77 0.06 9.76
CA PHE A 148 22.52 -0.54 8.45
C PHE A 148 22.52 0.54 7.36
N LEU A 149 21.81 1.66 7.57
CA LEU A 149 21.75 2.77 6.63
C LEU A 149 23.10 3.48 6.45
N GLU A 150 23.87 3.66 7.53
CA GLU A 150 25.21 4.26 7.47
C GLU A 150 26.21 3.35 6.73
N HIS A 151 26.04 2.03 6.86
CA HIS A 151 26.88 1.05 6.16
C HIS A 151 26.48 0.87 4.70
N SER A 152 25.17 0.86 4.42
CA SER A 152 24.67 0.81 3.06
C SER A 152 24.99 2.14 2.38
N LYS A 153 25.90 2.15 1.42
CA LYS A 153 26.11 3.32 0.53
C LYS A 153 24.92 3.59 -0.41
N GLU A 154 23.79 2.98 -0.12
CA GLU A 154 22.56 3.00 -0.90
C GLU A 154 21.56 3.91 -0.19
N HIS A 155 20.71 4.59 -0.96
CA HIS A 155 19.67 5.44 -0.39
C HIS A 155 18.35 4.68 -0.35
N TYR A 156 17.69 4.72 0.82
CA TYR A 156 16.41 4.08 1.05
C TYR A 156 15.33 5.14 1.35
N SER A 157 14.08 4.79 1.04
CA SER A 157 12.91 5.62 1.26
C SER A 157 11.70 4.76 1.60
N TYR A 158 10.73 5.32 2.32
CA TYR A 158 9.48 4.64 2.65
C TYR A 158 8.25 5.40 2.15
N ASN A 159 7.36 4.67 1.46
CA ASN A 159 6.07 5.19 1.02
C ASN A 159 4.97 4.83 2.03
N LYS A 160 4.41 5.84 2.71
CA LYS A 160 3.33 5.64 3.70
C LYS A 160 2.01 5.17 3.09
N GLU A 161 1.72 5.55 1.85
CA GLU A 161 0.46 5.18 1.19
C GLU A 161 0.49 3.70 0.75
N THR A 162 1.57 3.26 0.11
CA THR A 162 1.70 1.88 -0.39
C THR A 162 2.30 0.92 0.63
N LYS A 163 2.81 1.45 1.76
CA LYS A 163 3.55 0.70 2.80
C LYS A 163 4.76 -0.05 2.27
N GLN A 164 5.41 0.49 1.24
CA GLN A 164 6.51 -0.15 0.52
C GLN A 164 7.81 0.64 0.64
N PHE A 165 8.93 -0.07 0.72
CA PHE A 165 10.27 0.51 0.67
C PHE A 165 10.73 0.71 -0.77
N TYR A 166 11.55 1.74 -0.97
CA TYR A 166 12.21 2.03 -2.23
C TYR A 166 13.72 2.15 -1.99
N CYS A 167 14.50 1.71 -2.98
CA CYS A 167 15.94 1.88 -3.02
C CYS A 167 16.31 2.73 -4.25
N TYR A 168 17.24 3.65 -4.07
CA TYR A 168 17.80 4.43 -5.16
C TYR A 168 18.91 3.64 -5.85
N GLU A 169 18.67 3.24 -7.09
CA GLU A 169 19.59 2.42 -7.88
C GLU A 169 19.61 2.91 -9.32
N GLN A 170 20.80 3.02 -9.91
CA GLN A 170 20.96 3.42 -11.31
C GLN A 170 20.19 4.70 -11.64
N ALA A 171 20.37 5.73 -10.83
CA ALA A 171 19.75 7.05 -10.97
C ALA A 171 18.22 7.15 -10.72
N ILE A 172 17.55 6.06 -10.35
CA ILE A 172 16.10 6.03 -10.12
C ILE A 172 15.70 5.34 -8.81
N TRP A 173 14.54 5.70 -8.28
CA TRP A 173 13.93 5.01 -7.15
C TRP A 173 13.15 3.78 -7.63
N LYS A 174 13.53 2.59 -7.17
CA LYS A 174 12.85 1.34 -7.47
C LYS A 174 12.21 0.75 -6.21
N PRO A 175 11.02 0.14 -6.32
CA PRO A 175 10.44 -0.60 -5.21
C PRO A 175 11.38 -1.78 -4.86
N ILE A 176 11.70 -1.92 -3.58
CA ILE A 176 12.43 -3.09 -3.08
C ILE A 176 11.44 -3.99 -2.35
N ASP A 177 11.45 -5.28 -2.68
CA ASP A 177 10.64 -6.25 -1.97
C ASP A 177 11.24 -6.58 -0.59
N GLU A 178 10.39 -7.08 0.31
CA GLU A 178 10.78 -7.35 1.70
C GLU A 178 11.88 -8.42 1.79
N TYR A 179 11.89 -9.39 0.88
CA TYR A 179 12.91 -10.45 0.85
C TYR A 179 14.30 -9.88 0.50
N GLN A 180 14.39 -9.04 -0.52
CA GLN A 180 15.63 -8.36 -0.91
C GLN A 180 16.14 -7.45 0.19
N LEU A 181 15.25 -6.67 0.82
CA LEU A 181 15.60 -5.79 1.93
C LEU A 181 16.12 -6.59 3.13
N THR A 182 15.44 -7.69 3.47
CA THR A 182 15.86 -8.61 4.54
C THR A 182 17.21 -9.24 4.23
N SER A 183 17.44 -9.65 2.98
CA SER A 183 18.71 -10.23 2.53
C SER A 183 19.88 -9.23 2.67
N ARG A 184 19.67 -7.96 2.29
CA ARG A 184 20.66 -6.88 2.49
C ARG A 184 20.95 -6.64 3.97
N LEU A 185 19.92 -6.60 4.80
CA LEU A 185 20.05 -6.46 6.26
C LEU A 185 20.83 -7.63 6.87
N ILE A 186 20.54 -8.88 6.48
CA ILE A 186 21.27 -10.07 6.92
C ILE A 186 22.74 -9.99 6.49
N SER A 187 23.01 -9.57 5.25
CA SER A 187 24.38 -9.41 4.74
C SER A 187 25.17 -8.41 5.59
N PHE A 188 24.56 -7.26 5.90
CA PHE A 188 25.15 -6.28 6.81
C PHE A 188 25.43 -6.88 8.21
N LEU A 189 24.44 -7.53 8.82
CA LEU A 189 24.58 -8.14 10.14
C LEU A 189 25.70 -9.18 10.18
N LYS A 190 25.88 -9.96 9.11
CA LYS A 190 27.00 -10.89 8.96
C LYS A 190 28.34 -10.17 8.85
N THR A 191 28.43 -9.09 8.07
CA THR A 191 29.66 -8.27 7.95
C THR A 191 30.10 -7.72 9.30
N VAL A 192 29.16 -7.28 10.14
CA VAL A 192 29.46 -6.76 11.50
C VAL A 192 29.51 -7.86 12.57
N LYS A 193 29.42 -9.14 12.20
CA LYS A 193 29.40 -10.31 13.09
C LYS A 193 28.33 -10.21 14.19
N ALA A 194 27.19 -9.62 13.86
CA ALA A 194 26.04 -9.52 14.76
C ALA A 194 25.17 -10.78 14.65
N LYS A 195 24.78 -11.33 15.80
CA LYS A 195 23.76 -12.39 15.87
C LYS A 195 22.38 -11.79 15.63
N TYR A 196 21.51 -12.54 14.98
CA TYR A 196 20.14 -12.13 14.72
C TYR A 196 19.18 -13.33 14.82
N THR A 197 17.93 -13.03 15.15
CA THR A 197 16.80 -13.95 15.13
C THR A 197 15.74 -13.40 14.19
N LYS A 198 14.79 -14.25 13.77
CA LYS A 198 13.66 -13.79 12.95
C LYS A 198 12.91 -12.61 13.59
N LYS A 199 12.62 -12.70 14.89
CA LYS A 199 11.95 -11.63 15.64
C LYS A 199 12.74 -10.32 15.64
N GLN A 200 14.07 -10.39 15.72
CA GLN A 200 14.93 -9.20 15.63
C GLN A 200 14.93 -8.61 14.22
N LEU A 201 14.99 -9.44 13.17
CA LEU A 201 14.88 -8.97 11.78
C LEU A 201 13.55 -8.26 11.53
N ASP A 202 12.43 -8.84 11.96
CA ASP A 202 11.10 -8.23 11.83
C ASP A 202 11.03 -6.88 12.56
N ASN A 203 11.66 -6.78 13.74
CA ASN A 203 11.76 -5.54 14.50
C ASN A 203 12.63 -4.50 13.78
N TYR A 204 13.79 -4.87 13.26
CA TYR A 204 14.68 -3.97 12.53
C TYR A 204 14.00 -3.42 11.27
N LEU A 205 13.31 -4.25 10.49
CA LEU A 205 12.52 -3.81 9.33
C LEU A 205 11.39 -2.86 9.74
N SER A 206 10.74 -3.16 10.88
CA SER A 206 9.68 -2.33 11.45
C SER A 206 10.17 -0.99 11.98
N LEU A 207 11.43 -0.89 12.41
CA LEU A 207 12.05 0.37 12.83
C LEU A 207 12.60 1.15 11.64
N LEU A 208 13.15 0.46 10.63
CA LEU A 208 13.75 1.05 9.44
C LEU A 208 12.82 2.03 8.72
N ARG A 209 11.51 1.79 8.71
CA ARG A 209 10.50 2.71 8.11
C ARG A 209 10.45 4.10 8.76
N TYR A 210 10.97 4.24 9.99
CA TYR A 210 11.04 5.51 10.71
C TYR A 210 12.42 6.18 10.56
N ASP A 211 13.46 5.40 10.23
CA ASP A 211 14.83 5.89 10.07
C ASP A 211 15.18 6.30 8.62
N VAL A 212 14.37 5.87 7.64
CA VAL A 212 14.48 6.32 6.24
C VAL A 212 13.60 7.53 5.96
N PRO A 213 14.01 8.44 5.04
CA PRO A 213 13.16 9.53 4.61
C PRO A 213 11.85 9.03 3.99
N LEU A 214 10.79 9.82 4.18
CA LEU A 214 9.53 9.57 3.50
C LEU A 214 9.67 9.91 2.02
N MET A 215 9.10 9.04 1.19
CA MET A 215 9.03 9.23 -0.24
C MET A 215 8.35 10.55 -0.57
N GLN A 216 9.04 11.41 -1.30
CA GLN A 216 8.46 12.67 -1.78
C GLN A 216 7.88 12.49 -3.19
N THR A 217 7.13 13.50 -3.64
CA THR A 217 6.58 13.52 -4.99
C THR A 217 7.67 13.75 -6.03
N SER A 218 7.64 12.98 -7.12
CA SER A 218 8.53 13.21 -8.26
C SER A 218 8.40 14.64 -8.75
N LYS A 219 9.53 15.32 -8.97
CA LYS A 219 9.55 16.61 -9.64
C LYS A 219 9.19 16.38 -11.10
N ARG A 220 7.92 16.60 -11.44
CA ARG A 220 7.33 16.37 -12.78
C ARG A 220 8.01 17.18 -13.89
N ASP A 221 8.71 18.24 -13.51
CA ASP A 221 9.45 19.11 -14.40
C ASP A 221 10.82 18.53 -14.77
N LEU A 222 11.28 17.48 -14.09
CA LEU A 222 12.55 16.83 -14.42
C LEU A 222 12.36 15.73 -15.47
N ILE A 223 13.35 15.60 -16.35
CA ILE A 223 13.51 14.46 -17.25
C ILE A 223 14.91 13.87 -17.03
N GLY A 224 14.95 12.60 -16.68
CA GLY A 224 16.22 11.87 -16.53
C GLY A 224 16.61 11.23 -17.85
N PHE A 225 17.84 11.46 -18.29
CA PHE A 225 18.56 10.68 -19.29
C PHE A 225 19.46 9.65 -18.60
N SER A 226 20.21 8.86 -19.36
CA SER A 226 21.11 7.85 -18.77
C SER A 226 22.33 8.46 -18.08
N ASP A 227 22.69 9.69 -18.46
CA ASP A 227 23.89 10.42 -18.04
C ASP A 227 23.60 11.68 -17.22
N ILE A 228 22.49 12.37 -17.49
CA ILE A 228 22.13 13.64 -16.84
C ILE A 228 20.63 13.74 -16.53
N VAL A 229 20.26 14.74 -15.75
CA VAL A 229 18.87 15.18 -15.55
C VAL A 229 18.70 16.57 -16.14
N ILE A 230 17.56 16.83 -16.77
CA ILE A 230 17.22 18.16 -17.29
C ILE A 230 15.95 18.65 -16.61
N ASP A 231 15.96 19.91 -16.19
CA ASP A 231 14.75 20.64 -15.83
C ASP A 231 14.07 21.16 -17.10
N ARG A 232 12.85 20.69 -17.38
CA ARG A 232 12.09 21.02 -18.59
C ARG A 232 11.62 22.48 -18.62
N VAL A 233 11.52 23.13 -17.46
CA VAL A 233 11.03 24.50 -17.33
C VAL A 233 12.18 25.48 -17.50
N THR A 234 13.30 25.25 -16.82
CA THR A 234 14.46 26.16 -16.85
C THR A 234 15.44 25.81 -17.97
N GLY A 235 15.46 24.56 -18.43
CA GLY A 235 16.46 24.03 -19.36
C GLY A 235 17.80 23.72 -18.70
N GLU A 236 17.90 23.79 -17.38
CA GLU A 236 19.13 23.52 -16.64
C GLU A 236 19.49 22.02 -16.68
N ILE A 237 20.79 21.75 -16.81
CA ILE A 237 21.37 20.41 -16.76
C ILE A 237 21.86 20.15 -15.35
N LEU A 238 21.39 19.07 -14.76
CA LEU A 238 21.66 18.62 -13.39
C LEU A 238 22.29 17.23 -13.40
N GLU A 239 23.04 16.92 -12.36
CA GLU A 239 23.48 15.55 -12.09
C GLU A 239 22.34 14.70 -11.49
N HIS A 240 22.47 13.38 -11.61
CA HIS A 240 21.56 12.46 -10.93
C HIS A 240 21.72 12.57 -9.41
N SER A 241 20.60 12.79 -8.73
CA SER A 241 20.52 12.81 -7.27
C SER A 241 19.29 12.05 -6.79
N PRO A 242 19.37 11.34 -5.63
CA PRO A 242 18.19 10.80 -4.95
C PRO A 242 17.10 11.86 -4.69
N ASP A 243 17.50 13.12 -4.47
CA ASP A 243 16.60 14.25 -4.21
C ASP A 243 15.78 14.69 -5.43
N ASN A 244 16.11 14.16 -6.62
CA ASN A 244 15.34 14.41 -7.84
C ASN A 244 14.04 13.57 -7.88
N TRP A 245 13.95 12.50 -7.06
CA TRP A 245 12.78 11.62 -6.99
C TRP A 245 12.30 11.09 -8.35
N LEU A 246 13.25 10.67 -9.20
CA LEU A 246 12.98 10.07 -10.50
C LEU A 246 12.65 8.59 -10.35
N PHE A 247 11.61 8.13 -11.05
CA PHE A 247 11.20 6.71 -11.11
C PHE A 247 11.64 6.04 -12.41
N SER A 248 12.14 6.83 -13.36
CA SER A 248 12.52 6.37 -14.67
C SER A 248 13.51 7.35 -15.30
N VAL A 249 14.31 6.81 -16.22
CA VAL A 249 15.28 7.54 -17.03
C VAL A 249 15.17 7.05 -18.47
N LEU A 250 15.47 7.92 -19.42
CA LEU A 250 15.63 7.54 -20.81
C LEU A 250 16.95 6.77 -20.97
N PRO A 251 16.98 5.64 -21.69
CA PRO A 251 18.17 4.79 -21.79
C PRO A 251 19.23 5.34 -22.75
N PHE A 252 19.18 6.63 -23.07
CA PHE A 252 20.05 7.29 -24.04
C PHE A 252 20.74 8.49 -23.39
N PRO A 253 21.99 8.78 -23.76
CA PRO A 253 22.68 9.98 -23.29
C PRO A 253 22.12 11.23 -23.95
N TYR A 254 22.07 12.33 -23.21
CA TYR A 254 21.60 13.59 -23.78
C TYR A 254 22.65 14.23 -24.70
N GLN A 255 22.21 14.67 -25.88
CA GLN A 255 23.05 15.40 -26.82
C GLN A 255 22.46 16.78 -27.10
N ASN A 256 23.05 17.83 -26.52
CA ASN A 256 22.67 19.22 -26.81
C ASN A 256 23.29 19.72 -28.14
N LYS A 257 23.12 18.95 -29.22
CA LYS A 257 23.60 19.30 -30.55
C LYS A 257 22.52 19.03 -31.56
N GLN A 258 22.25 20.01 -32.42
CA GLN A 258 21.37 19.84 -33.55
C GLN A 258 21.98 18.81 -34.51
N GLN A 259 21.25 17.73 -34.77
CA GLN A 259 21.59 16.73 -35.78
C GLN A 259 20.43 16.54 -36.73
N GLU A 260 20.74 16.24 -37.98
CA GLU A 260 19.72 15.93 -38.97
C GLU A 260 19.06 14.59 -38.63
N SER A 261 17.74 14.58 -38.56
CA SER A 261 16.93 13.38 -38.25
C SER A 261 16.15 12.94 -39.49
N PRO A 262 16.80 12.37 -40.53
CA PRO A 262 16.20 12.14 -41.84
C PRO A 262 15.01 11.17 -41.79
N TYR A 263 15.07 10.16 -40.93
CA TYR A 263 13.95 9.21 -40.76
C TYR A 263 12.75 9.84 -40.07
N PHE A 264 12.98 10.66 -39.04
CA PHE A 264 11.91 11.43 -38.38
C PHE A 264 11.27 12.42 -39.35
N ASN A 265 12.08 13.17 -40.10
CA ASN A 265 11.59 14.11 -41.10
C ASN A 265 10.78 13.41 -42.21
N ARG A 266 11.24 12.24 -42.67
CA ARG A 266 10.51 11.42 -43.64
C ARG A 266 9.16 10.97 -43.10
N TRP A 267 9.12 10.48 -41.86
CA TRP A 267 7.88 10.08 -41.20
C TRP A 267 6.92 11.25 -40.98
N LEU A 268 7.43 12.41 -40.53
CA LEU A 268 6.65 13.62 -40.30
C LEU A 268 6.01 14.12 -41.61
N ASN A 269 6.79 14.13 -42.69
CA ASN A 269 6.33 14.49 -44.03
C ASN A 269 5.26 13.53 -44.55
N PHE A 270 5.47 12.22 -44.37
CA PHE A 270 4.51 11.17 -44.75
C PHE A 270 3.18 11.30 -43.99
N THR A 271 3.24 11.35 -42.65
CA THR A 271 2.05 11.40 -41.78
C THR A 271 1.22 12.68 -42.00
N CYS A 272 1.88 13.77 -42.40
CA CYS A 272 1.22 15.05 -42.62
C CYS A 272 0.85 15.33 -44.08
N ASP A 273 1.05 14.39 -45.02
CA ASP A 273 0.88 14.61 -46.46
C ASP A 273 1.62 15.86 -46.97
N ASN A 274 2.82 16.13 -46.44
CA ASN A 274 3.58 17.37 -46.66
C ASN A 274 2.88 18.68 -46.28
N ASN A 275 1.76 18.64 -45.56
CA ASN A 275 1.06 19.84 -45.10
C ASN A 275 1.76 20.49 -43.90
N GLU A 276 2.28 21.70 -44.08
CA GLU A 276 3.04 22.44 -43.04
C GLU A 276 2.24 22.75 -41.77
N ASN A 277 0.93 22.98 -41.88
CA ASN A 277 0.08 23.21 -40.70
C ASN A 277 -0.06 21.92 -39.88
N LYS A 278 -0.30 20.77 -40.53
CA LYS A 278 -0.36 19.46 -39.85
C LYS A 278 0.97 19.13 -39.17
N LYS A 279 2.11 19.40 -39.84
CA LYS A 279 3.45 19.22 -39.27
C LYS A 279 3.64 20.05 -38.01
N SER A 280 3.26 21.33 -38.07
CA SER A 280 3.38 22.25 -36.93
C SER A 280 2.54 21.80 -35.73
N VAL A 281 1.31 21.33 -35.95
CA VAL A 281 0.44 20.79 -34.89
C VAL A 281 1.06 19.53 -34.28
N LEU A 282 1.59 18.63 -35.10
CA LEU A 282 2.21 17.39 -34.63
C LEU A 282 3.51 17.65 -33.85
N LEU A 283 4.32 18.63 -34.26
CA LEU A 283 5.48 19.08 -33.50
C LEU A 283 5.09 19.75 -32.18
N ALA A 284 4.03 20.57 -32.17
CA ALA A 284 3.50 21.17 -30.94
C ALA A 284 2.99 20.10 -29.96
N LEU A 285 2.40 19.02 -30.48
CA LEU A 285 2.00 17.85 -29.69
C LEU A 285 3.21 17.16 -29.05
N LEU A 286 4.26 16.88 -29.83
CA LEU A 286 5.47 16.26 -29.30
C LEU A 286 6.12 17.15 -28.25
N TYR A 287 6.11 18.48 -28.46
CA TYR A 287 6.56 19.45 -27.47
C TYR A 287 5.71 19.43 -26.19
N MET A 288 4.38 19.32 -26.31
CA MET A 288 3.46 19.20 -25.18
C MET A 288 3.81 17.98 -24.31
N VAL A 289 4.10 16.85 -24.95
CA VAL A 289 4.51 15.60 -24.28
C VAL A 289 5.89 15.76 -23.63
N LEU A 290 6.87 16.30 -24.37
CA LEU A 290 8.24 16.50 -23.87
C LEU A 290 8.26 17.41 -22.65
N SER A 291 7.59 18.55 -22.75
CA SER A 291 7.58 19.60 -21.74
C SER A 291 6.53 19.37 -20.66
N ASN A 292 5.88 18.20 -20.66
CA ASN A 292 4.87 17.80 -19.68
C ASN A 292 3.77 18.85 -19.48
N ARG A 293 3.23 19.42 -20.57
CA ARG A 293 2.24 20.51 -20.54
C ARG A 293 0.81 20.01 -20.28
N TYR A 294 0.63 19.28 -19.18
CA TYR A 294 -0.71 18.87 -18.72
C TYR A 294 -1.58 20.09 -18.33
N ASP A 295 -0.95 21.21 -17.99
CA ASP A 295 -1.59 22.50 -17.69
C ASP A 295 -2.35 23.10 -18.86
N TRP A 296 -2.08 22.67 -20.10
CA TRP A 296 -2.83 23.09 -21.28
C TRP A 296 -4.25 22.55 -21.34
N GLN A 297 -4.53 21.53 -20.54
CA GLN A 297 -5.84 20.89 -20.48
C GLN A 297 -6.31 20.30 -21.82
N LEU A 298 -5.36 19.87 -22.64
CA LEU A 298 -5.60 19.27 -23.94
C LEU A 298 -5.38 17.76 -23.88
N PHE A 299 -6.18 17.03 -24.64
CA PHE A 299 -5.88 15.66 -25.05
C PHE A 299 -5.92 15.61 -26.57
N ILE A 300 -5.20 14.65 -27.14
CA ILE A 300 -5.13 14.50 -28.59
C ILE A 300 -5.85 13.23 -28.98
N GLU A 301 -6.80 13.38 -29.88
CA GLU A 301 -7.39 12.29 -30.62
C GLU A 301 -6.73 12.19 -31.99
N ILE A 302 -6.12 11.06 -32.30
CA ILE A 302 -5.48 10.81 -33.59
C ILE A 302 -6.35 9.84 -34.37
N THR A 303 -6.95 10.32 -35.45
CA THR A 303 -7.82 9.52 -36.32
C THR A 303 -7.19 9.34 -37.71
N GLY A 304 -7.54 8.26 -38.39
CA GLY A 304 -7.09 8.00 -39.76
C GLY A 304 -7.07 6.51 -40.10
N GLU A 305 -6.94 6.18 -41.38
CA GLU A 305 -6.88 4.80 -41.87
C GLU A 305 -5.67 4.02 -41.34
N GLY A 306 -5.69 2.69 -41.45
CA GLY A 306 -4.54 1.86 -41.10
C GLY A 306 -3.26 2.31 -41.84
N ALA A 307 -2.09 2.07 -41.23
CA ALA A 307 -0.78 2.34 -41.84
C ALA A 307 -0.42 3.83 -42.12
N THR A 308 -1.11 4.79 -41.50
CA THR A 308 -0.78 6.23 -41.64
C THR A 308 0.30 6.74 -40.68
N GLY A 309 0.98 5.87 -39.93
CA GLY A 309 2.05 6.25 -39.00
C GLY A 309 1.60 6.62 -37.58
N LYS A 310 0.34 6.36 -37.21
CA LYS A 310 -0.20 6.60 -35.84
C LYS A 310 0.57 5.83 -34.77
N SER A 311 0.86 4.54 -34.99
CA SER A 311 1.64 3.74 -34.03
C SER A 311 3.05 4.29 -33.84
N VAL A 312 3.67 4.80 -34.91
CA VAL A 312 4.99 5.45 -34.84
C VAL A 312 4.92 6.73 -34.01
N LEU A 313 3.84 7.53 -34.12
CA LEU A 313 3.62 8.68 -33.24
C LEU A 313 3.56 8.26 -31.76
N THR A 314 2.77 7.22 -31.47
CA THR A 314 2.65 6.67 -30.12
C THR A 314 4.01 6.21 -29.58
N ASP A 315 4.79 5.49 -30.39
CA ASP A 315 6.12 5.01 -30.01
C ASP A 315 7.09 6.16 -29.72
N ILE A 316 7.08 7.22 -30.54
CA ILE A 316 7.89 8.43 -30.31
C ILE A 316 7.51 9.07 -28.98
N CYS A 317 6.22 9.27 -28.70
CA CYS A 317 5.76 9.83 -27.43
C CYS A 317 6.21 8.98 -26.24
N MET A 318 6.09 7.65 -26.34
CA MET A 318 6.54 6.72 -25.29
C MET A 318 8.04 6.81 -25.04
N GLN A 319 8.84 6.91 -26.10
CA GLN A 319 10.30 7.05 -25.99
C GLN A 319 10.71 8.40 -25.41
N MET A 320 9.96 9.48 -25.68
CA MET A 320 10.28 10.80 -25.15
C MET A 320 10.03 10.92 -23.64
N VAL A 321 9.06 10.18 -23.10
CA VAL A 321 8.76 10.22 -21.65
C VAL A 321 9.37 9.06 -20.86
N GLY A 322 9.75 7.98 -21.53
CA GLY A 322 10.24 6.74 -20.91
C GLY A 322 9.11 5.78 -20.56
N LEU A 323 9.30 4.49 -20.81
CA LEU A 323 8.25 3.47 -20.72
C LEU A 323 7.60 3.37 -19.33
N ASP A 324 8.39 3.55 -18.27
CA ASP A 324 7.89 3.51 -16.89
C ASP A 324 6.98 4.71 -16.55
N ASN A 325 7.03 5.79 -17.32
CA ASN A 325 6.13 6.95 -17.18
C ASN A 325 4.85 6.83 -18.02
N VAL A 326 4.71 5.74 -18.77
CA VAL A 326 3.57 5.48 -19.66
C VAL A 326 2.61 4.50 -19.01
N ILE A 327 1.31 4.69 -19.28
CA ILE A 327 0.28 3.68 -19.07
C ILE A 327 -0.63 3.59 -20.30
N SER A 328 -1.03 2.36 -20.64
CA SER A 328 -1.99 2.08 -21.72
C SER A 328 -3.30 1.55 -21.13
N LEU A 329 -4.42 2.15 -21.49
CA LEU A 329 -5.75 1.81 -20.97
C LEU A 329 -6.86 2.28 -21.92
N ASN A 330 -8.06 1.68 -21.85
CA ASN A 330 -9.22 2.16 -22.61
C ASN A 330 -9.87 3.36 -21.92
N LEU A 331 -10.57 4.21 -22.69
CA LEU A 331 -11.27 5.37 -22.13
C LEU A 331 -12.27 4.98 -21.03
N ASN A 332 -12.92 3.83 -21.14
CA ASN A 332 -13.86 3.34 -20.13
C ASN A 332 -13.17 3.05 -18.79
N ASN A 333 -11.89 2.68 -18.81
CA ASN A 333 -11.12 2.45 -17.59
C ASN A 333 -10.87 3.76 -16.83
N LEU A 334 -10.90 4.91 -17.54
CA LEU A 334 -10.85 6.23 -16.93
C LEU A 334 -12.12 6.60 -16.18
N ASP A 335 -13.19 5.83 -16.22
CA ASP A 335 -14.39 6.07 -15.41
C ASP A 335 -14.42 5.22 -14.12
N ASN A 336 -13.55 4.20 -14.01
CA ASN A 336 -13.47 3.30 -12.86
C ASN A 336 -12.37 3.74 -11.86
N PRO A 337 -12.70 4.07 -10.59
CA PRO A 337 -11.72 4.49 -9.59
C PRO A 337 -10.59 3.49 -9.33
N LYS A 338 -10.87 2.18 -9.39
CA LYS A 338 -9.85 1.14 -9.16
C LYS A 338 -8.85 1.08 -10.31
N GLU A 339 -9.32 1.32 -11.53
CA GLU A 339 -8.50 1.29 -12.74
C GLU A 339 -7.79 2.62 -13.02
N ARG A 340 -8.20 3.70 -12.34
CA ARG A 340 -7.46 4.97 -12.31
C ARG A 340 -6.23 4.93 -11.41
N TYR A 341 -6.21 4.08 -10.39
CA TYR A 341 -5.12 4.05 -9.42
C TYR A 341 -3.72 3.92 -10.07
N PRO A 342 -3.51 3.05 -11.08
CA PRO A 342 -2.22 2.90 -11.74
C PRO A 342 -1.79 4.09 -12.61
N ILE A 343 -2.68 5.06 -12.87
CA ILE A 343 -2.36 6.32 -13.58
C ILE A 343 -1.54 7.24 -12.69
N LYS A 344 -1.59 7.05 -11.36
CA LYS A 344 -0.84 7.85 -10.41
C LYS A 344 0.65 7.82 -10.79
N ASP A 345 1.26 9.00 -10.84
CA ASP A 345 2.68 9.22 -11.14
C ASP A 345 3.10 8.91 -12.60
N LYS A 346 2.15 8.69 -13.51
CA LYS A 346 2.38 8.58 -14.95
C LYS A 346 2.36 9.95 -15.63
N LEU A 347 3.22 10.13 -16.65
CA LEU A 347 3.31 11.36 -17.44
C LEU A 347 2.52 11.28 -18.75
N LEU A 348 2.31 10.07 -19.28
CA LEU A 348 1.59 9.85 -20.53
C LEU A 348 0.58 8.72 -20.39
N ILE A 349 -0.66 8.99 -20.80
CA ILE A 349 -1.74 8.00 -20.88
C ILE A 349 -2.02 7.77 -22.36
N ILE A 350 -1.99 6.50 -22.77
CA ILE A 350 -2.28 6.08 -24.14
C ILE A 350 -3.58 5.30 -24.14
N CYS A 351 -4.50 5.69 -25.04
CA CYS A 351 -5.75 4.98 -25.25
C CYS A 351 -5.77 4.36 -26.65
N PRO A 352 -5.34 3.10 -26.81
CA PRO A 352 -5.33 2.43 -28.11
C PRO A 352 -6.77 2.12 -28.57
N ASP A 353 -7.03 2.17 -29.88
CA ASP A 353 -8.26 1.77 -30.58
C ASP A 353 -9.55 1.73 -29.74
N GLN A 354 -10.30 2.83 -29.76
CA GLN A 354 -11.54 2.95 -29.01
C GLN A 354 -12.73 2.49 -29.86
N PRO A 355 -13.54 1.51 -29.42
CA PRO A 355 -14.84 1.25 -30.05
C PRO A 355 -15.71 2.52 -29.93
N SER A 356 -16.72 2.67 -30.80
CA SER A 356 -17.68 3.78 -30.71
C SER A 356 -18.39 3.77 -29.35
N TYR A 357 -17.81 4.50 -28.40
CA TYR A 357 -18.29 4.59 -27.04
C TYR A 357 -18.85 5.99 -26.85
N LYS A 358 -20.07 6.08 -26.32
CA LYS A 358 -20.59 7.35 -25.80
C LYS A 358 -19.78 7.69 -24.56
N ILE A 359 -18.67 8.39 -24.78
CA ILE A 359 -17.86 8.97 -23.71
C ILE A 359 -18.80 9.75 -22.78
N ILE A 360 -18.96 9.26 -21.56
CA ILE A 360 -19.53 10.06 -20.48
C ILE A 360 -18.38 10.99 -20.09
N GLY A 361 -18.32 12.18 -20.69
CA GLY A 361 -17.19 13.12 -20.68
C GLY A 361 -16.69 13.61 -19.32
N SER A 362 -17.04 12.96 -18.21
CA SER A 362 -16.57 13.28 -16.86
C SER A 362 -15.20 12.71 -16.50
N GLY A 363 -14.86 11.46 -16.92
CA GLY A 363 -13.58 10.84 -16.54
C GLY A 363 -12.39 11.45 -17.26
N LEU A 364 -12.52 11.64 -18.58
CA LEU A 364 -11.49 12.28 -19.40
C LEU A 364 -11.31 13.76 -19.00
N LYS A 365 -12.39 14.49 -18.76
CA LYS A 365 -12.34 15.90 -18.30
C LYS A 365 -11.68 16.04 -16.92
N ALA A 366 -11.89 15.09 -16.01
CA ALA A 366 -11.23 15.11 -14.70
C ALA A 366 -9.72 14.90 -14.79
N ILE A 367 -9.25 14.16 -15.79
CA ILE A 367 -7.83 13.81 -15.98
C ILE A 367 -7.11 14.88 -16.80
N THR A 368 -7.76 15.43 -17.82
CA THR A 368 -7.15 16.41 -18.73
C THR A 368 -7.40 17.85 -18.25
N GLY A 369 -8.56 18.15 -17.69
CA GLY A 369 -8.99 19.51 -17.37
C GLY A 369 -8.45 20.12 -16.09
N GLY A 370 -7.55 19.43 -15.36
CA GLY A 370 -7.13 19.87 -14.02
C GLY A 370 -8.32 20.13 -13.11
N ASP A 371 -9.43 19.41 -13.30
CA ASP A 371 -10.69 19.69 -12.61
C ASP A 371 -10.44 19.69 -11.10
N LEU A 372 -10.79 20.81 -10.48
CA LEU A 372 -10.77 21.00 -9.03
C LEU A 372 -11.41 19.79 -8.36
N ILE A 373 -10.70 19.24 -7.38
CA ILE A 373 -11.26 18.29 -6.43
C ILE A 373 -12.41 19.00 -5.72
N ARG A 374 -13.62 18.84 -6.25
CA ARG A 374 -14.84 19.40 -5.65
C ARG A 374 -15.05 18.66 -4.35
N VAL A 375 -15.11 19.36 -3.22
CA VAL A 375 -15.66 18.80 -1.98
C VAL A 375 -17.01 18.19 -2.34
N GLU A 376 -17.08 16.86 -2.31
CA GLU A 376 -18.17 16.14 -2.97
C GLU A 376 -19.48 16.43 -2.23
N PRO A 377 -20.59 16.74 -2.93
CA PRO A 377 -21.94 16.83 -2.34
C PRO A 377 -22.34 15.58 -1.52
N ILE A 378 -21.62 14.47 -1.69
CA ILE A 378 -21.72 13.26 -0.87
C ILE A 378 -21.37 13.55 0.60
N PHE A 379 -20.28 14.27 0.88
CA PHE A 379 -19.89 14.60 2.26
C PHE A 379 -20.89 15.53 2.92
N TRP A 380 -21.35 16.55 2.19
CA TRP A 380 -22.42 17.41 2.67
C TRP A 380 -23.69 16.60 2.96
N SER A 381 -24.06 15.67 2.07
CA SER A 381 -25.21 14.78 2.27
C SER A 381 -25.06 13.86 3.49
N LEU A 382 -23.85 13.34 3.74
CA LEU A 382 -23.56 12.53 4.93
C LEU A 382 -23.68 13.38 6.19
N LEU A 383 -23.03 14.54 6.22
CA LEU A 383 -22.92 15.39 7.41
C LEU A 383 -24.23 16.08 7.82
N THR A 384 -25.17 16.25 6.89
CA THR A 384 -26.43 16.99 7.13
C THR A 384 -27.67 16.10 7.16
N ALA A 385 -27.56 14.86 6.67
CA ALA A 385 -28.66 13.90 6.57
C ALA A 385 -29.87 14.36 5.74
N VAL A 386 -29.78 15.43 4.94
CA VAL A 386 -30.89 15.98 4.14
C VAL A 386 -31.08 15.23 2.81
N ARG A 387 -32.16 15.53 2.08
CA ARG A 387 -32.44 14.87 0.79
C ARG A 387 -31.56 15.44 -0.33
N PRO A 388 -31.31 14.67 -1.40
CA PRO A 388 -30.38 15.08 -2.46
C PRO A 388 -30.73 16.41 -3.14
N ALA A 389 -32.02 16.68 -3.32
CA ALA A 389 -32.48 17.95 -3.87
C ALA A 389 -32.22 19.13 -2.92
N GLU A 390 -32.33 18.91 -1.61
CA GLU A 390 -32.03 19.90 -0.57
C GLU A 390 -30.51 20.13 -0.50
N VAL A 391 -29.69 19.05 -0.53
CA VAL A 391 -28.20 19.08 -0.54
C VAL A 391 -27.67 20.03 -1.59
N VAL A 392 -28.13 19.92 -2.84
CA VAL A 392 -27.55 20.68 -3.95
C VAL A 392 -28.10 22.11 -4.06
N SER A 393 -29.28 22.37 -3.49
CA SER A 393 -29.95 23.67 -3.58
C SER A 393 -29.69 24.60 -2.40
N VAL A 394 -28.79 24.22 -1.49
CA VAL A 394 -28.37 25.07 -0.36
C VAL A 394 -27.78 26.38 -0.87
N GLU A 395 -28.22 27.48 -0.26
CA GLU A 395 -27.74 28.84 -0.55
C GLU A 395 -26.95 29.38 0.63
N TRP A 396 -25.96 30.25 0.35
CA TRP A 396 -25.15 30.85 1.42
C TRP A 396 -25.98 31.70 2.39
N SER A 397 -27.07 32.29 1.92
CA SER A 397 -28.02 33.05 2.74
C SER A 397 -28.82 32.20 3.72
N GLU A 398 -28.81 30.87 3.58
CA GLU A 398 -29.51 29.95 4.47
C GLU A 398 -28.63 29.47 5.63
N ILE A 399 -27.33 29.75 5.58
CA ILE A 399 -26.35 29.33 6.59
C ILE A 399 -26.22 30.42 7.66
N ASP A 400 -26.59 30.06 8.89
CA ASP A 400 -26.26 30.83 10.08
C ASP A 400 -24.92 30.32 10.64
N TRP A 401 -23.88 31.11 10.39
CA TRP A 401 -22.50 30.81 10.80
C TRP A 401 -22.28 31.00 12.30
N GLU A 402 -23.07 31.85 12.96
CA GLU A 402 -22.92 32.15 14.39
C GLU A 402 -23.51 31.02 15.23
N ASN A 403 -24.70 30.55 14.85
CA ASN A 403 -25.39 29.46 15.54
C ASN A 403 -25.05 28.07 14.98
N CYS A 404 -24.21 27.98 13.94
CA CYS A 404 -23.84 26.75 13.24
C CYS A 404 -25.08 25.94 12.80
N VAL A 405 -26.03 26.59 12.15
CA VAL A 405 -27.25 25.95 11.65
C VAL A 405 -27.52 26.33 10.20
N TRP A 406 -28.17 25.42 9.48
CA TRP A 406 -28.70 25.67 8.15
C TRP A 406 -30.23 25.69 8.18
N HIS A 407 -30.82 26.79 7.74
CA HIS A 407 -32.26 27.00 7.68
C HIS A 407 -32.82 26.73 6.29
N ILE A 408 -33.42 25.56 6.09
CA ILE A 408 -34.06 25.16 4.84
C ILE A 408 -35.48 25.74 4.78
N PRO A 409 -35.78 26.60 3.80
CA PRO A 409 -37.11 27.17 3.65
C PRO A 409 -38.13 26.11 3.21
N LYS A 410 -39.40 26.30 3.57
CA LYS A 410 -40.47 25.32 3.31
C LYS A 410 -40.64 25.04 1.81
N GLU A 411 -40.30 25.99 0.95
CA GLU A 411 -40.41 25.92 -0.50
C GLU A 411 -39.54 24.78 -1.07
N LYS A 412 -38.35 24.60 -0.50
CA LYS A 412 -37.36 23.57 -0.89
C LYS A 412 -37.66 22.19 -0.29
N MET A 413 -38.57 22.10 0.67
CA MET A 413 -38.90 20.85 1.36
C MET A 413 -39.84 19.96 0.52
N LYS A 414 -39.69 18.63 0.67
CA LYS A 414 -40.54 17.64 0.01
C LYS A 414 -41.88 17.44 0.77
N GLY A 415 -43.00 17.49 0.05
CA GLY A 415 -44.35 17.27 0.61
C GLY A 415 -45.45 17.99 -0.19
N ARG A 416 -46.73 17.74 0.15
CA ARG A 416 -47.87 18.52 -0.39
C ARG A 416 -47.74 19.98 0.04
N GLN A 417 -48.10 20.94 -0.81
CA GLN A 417 -47.88 22.39 -0.54
C GLN A 417 -48.39 22.82 0.86
N ASN A 418 -49.54 22.32 1.29
CA ASN A 418 -50.15 22.66 2.58
C ASN A 418 -49.51 21.96 3.80
N GLU A 419 -48.54 21.07 3.59
CA GLU A 419 -47.90 20.25 4.63
C GLU A 419 -46.40 20.49 4.76
N LYS A 420 -45.80 21.30 3.86
CA LYS A 420 -44.37 21.62 3.90
C LYS A 420 -44.08 22.54 5.09
N LYS A 421 -43.10 22.14 5.91
CA LYS A 421 -42.61 22.92 7.05
C LYS A 421 -41.13 23.25 6.83
N PRO A 422 -40.65 24.43 7.24
CA PRO A 422 -39.22 24.73 7.18
C PRO A 422 -38.46 23.73 8.07
N HIS A 423 -37.19 23.52 7.75
CA HIS A 423 -36.34 22.59 8.47
C HIS A 423 -35.04 23.26 8.87
N THR A 424 -34.67 23.15 10.14
CA THR A 424 -33.38 23.63 10.64
C THR A 424 -32.47 22.45 10.89
N VAL A 425 -31.30 22.44 10.25
CA VAL A 425 -30.28 21.39 10.32
C VAL A 425 -29.11 21.90 11.18
N PRO A 426 -28.81 21.28 12.33
CA PRO A 426 -27.57 21.56 13.05
C PRO A 426 -26.34 21.14 12.25
N LEU A 427 -25.35 22.02 12.18
CA LEU A 427 -24.09 21.76 11.49
C LEU A 427 -23.02 21.36 12.52
N CYS A 428 -22.42 20.19 12.34
CA CYS A 428 -21.24 19.80 13.09
C CYS A 428 -20.01 20.56 12.59
N LYS A 429 -18.91 20.53 13.38
CA LYS A 429 -17.63 21.16 13.00
C LYS A 429 -17.15 20.74 11.61
N GLN A 430 -17.31 19.46 11.28
CA GLN A 430 -16.92 18.89 9.99
C GLN A 430 -17.78 19.44 8.83
N ALA A 431 -19.07 19.75 9.07
CA ALA A 431 -19.92 20.42 8.09
C ALA A 431 -19.51 21.89 7.87
N ILE A 432 -19.09 22.58 8.93
CA ILE A 432 -18.54 23.94 8.82
C ILE A 432 -17.28 23.95 7.96
N TRP A 433 -16.37 22.98 8.13
CA TRP A 433 -15.19 22.86 7.27
C TRP A 433 -15.54 22.72 5.80
N VAL A 434 -16.54 21.91 5.46
CA VAL A 434 -17.04 21.78 4.08
C VAL A 434 -17.51 23.13 3.54
N LEU A 435 -18.24 23.92 4.34
CA LEU A 435 -18.71 25.24 3.93
C LEU A 435 -17.56 26.24 3.76
N GLU A 436 -16.58 26.26 4.66
CA GLU A 436 -15.40 27.13 4.57
C GLU A 436 -14.60 26.85 3.30
N GLU A 437 -14.39 25.58 2.96
CA GLU A 437 -13.74 25.19 1.71
C GLU A 437 -14.56 25.60 0.49
N MET A 438 -15.86 25.30 0.48
CA MET A 438 -16.73 25.66 -0.64
C MET A 438 -16.84 27.17 -0.83
N LYS A 439 -16.70 27.97 0.22
CA LYS A 439 -16.76 29.43 0.15
C LYS A 439 -15.58 30.02 -0.61
N LYS A 440 -14.40 29.38 -0.58
CA LYS A 440 -13.24 29.79 -1.38
C LYS A 440 -13.50 29.71 -2.89
N TRP A 441 -14.36 28.79 -3.31
CA TRP A 441 -14.63 28.49 -4.72
C TRP A 441 -15.93 29.09 -5.24
N ASN A 442 -17.01 28.94 -4.46
CA ASN A 442 -18.37 29.33 -4.84
C ASN A 442 -18.92 30.49 -4.00
N GLY A 443 -18.09 31.14 -3.17
CA GLY A 443 -18.54 32.21 -2.28
C GLY A 443 -19.08 33.46 -3.00
N THR A 444 -18.78 33.62 -4.30
CA THR A 444 -19.33 34.70 -5.14
C THR A 444 -20.67 34.36 -5.76
N TYR A 445 -21.09 33.09 -5.75
CA TYR A 445 -22.36 32.63 -6.31
C TYR A 445 -23.41 32.44 -5.21
N PRO A 446 -24.72 32.42 -5.52
CA PRO A 446 -25.76 32.24 -4.50
C PRO A 446 -25.73 30.85 -3.82
N PHE A 447 -25.37 29.81 -4.57
CA PHE A 447 -25.42 28.42 -4.14
C PHE A 447 -24.07 27.92 -3.63
N VAL A 448 -24.08 27.13 -2.54
CA VAL A 448 -22.86 26.43 -2.08
C VAL A 448 -22.39 25.45 -3.15
N PHE A 449 -23.32 24.72 -3.78
CA PHE A 449 -23.06 23.80 -4.88
C PHE A 449 -23.66 24.34 -6.18
N ALA A 450 -22.94 25.28 -6.81
CA ALA A 450 -23.40 25.95 -8.04
C ALA A 450 -23.31 25.05 -9.29
N HIS A 451 -24.20 25.28 -10.27
CA HIS A 451 -24.14 24.63 -11.57
C HIS A 451 -22.88 25.04 -12.35
N SER A 452 -22.22 24.11 -13.04
CA SER A 452 -20.94 24.39 -13.72
C SER A 452 -21.05 25.40 -14.87
N LEU A 453 -22.16 25.39 -15.60
CA LEU A 453 -22.37 26.28 -16.76
C LEU A 453 -23.23 27.50 -16.46
N ARG A 454 -23.91 27.52 -15.31
CA ARG A 454 -24.88 28.56 -14.92
C ARG A 454 -24.78 28.87 -13.43
N PRO A 455 -23.57 29.16 -12.92
CA PRO A 455 -23.32 29.19 -11.48
C PRO A 455 -24.11 30.28 -10.73
N ASP A 456 -24.42 31.39 -11.41
CA ASP A 456 -25.19 32.51 -10.82
C ASP A 456 -26.70 32.24 -10.71
N LYS A 457 -27.22 31.22 -11.41
CA LYS A 457 -28.68 31.05 -11.61
C LYS A 457 -29.21 29.70 -11.17
N GLU A 458 -28.40 28.65 -11.27
CA GLU A 458 -28.86 27.28 -11.06
C GLU A 458 -27.97 26.55 -10.05
N PRO A 459 -28.57 25.75 -9.15
CA PRO A 459 -27.82 24.82 -8.33
C PRO A 459 -27.33 23.63 -9.17
N MET A 460 -26.39 22.88 -8.61
CA MET A 460 -25.95 21.60 -9.16
C MET A 460 -27.13 20.62 -9.29
N SER A 461 -27.09 19.71 -10.26
CA SER A 461 -28.16 18.72 -10.46
C SER A 461 -28.31 17.82 -9.23
N SER A 462 -29.56 17.54 -8.82
CA SER A 462 -29.87 16.61 -7.72
C SER A 462 -29.38 15.18 -7.97
N GLU A 463 -29.18 14.79 -9.24
CA GLU A 463 -28.60 13.49 -9.59
C GLU A 463 -27.09 13.43 -9.37
N THR A 464 -26.43 14.55 -9.07
CA THR A 464 -24.97 14.59 -8.94
C THR A 464 -24.47 13.72 -7.80
N VAL A 465 -25.20 13.66 -6.68
CA VAL A 465 -24.86 12.77 -5.55
C VAL A 465 -24.94 11.30 -5.99
N ASN A 466 -26.03 10.90 -6.65
CA ASN A 466 -26.18 9.52 -7.15
C ASN A 466 -25.15 9.19 -8.22
N ASN A 467 -24.88 10.11 -9.14
CA ASN A 467 -23.88 9.92 -10.19
C ASN A 467 -22.48 9.83 -9.58
N ALA A 468 -22.18 10.60 -8.53
CA ALA A 468 -20.93 10.49 -7.80
C ALA A 468 -20.81 9.14 -7.09
N LEU A 469 -21.86 8.65 -6.42
CA LEU A 469 -21.86 7.30 -5.82
C LEU A 469 -21.65 6.20 -6.87
N LYS A 470 -22.33 6.30 -8.02
CA LYS A 470 -22.14 5.37 -9.15
C LYS A 470 -20.70 5.40 -9.67
N ARG A 471 -20.14 6.60 -9.90
CA ARG A 471 -18.73 6.79 -10.29
C ARG A 471 -17.77 6.20 -9.27
N ASN A 472 -18.10 6.25 -7.98
CA ASN A 472 -17.29 5.71 -6.89
C ASN A 472 -17.52 4.21 -6.61
N GLY A 473 -18.19 3.48 -7.52
CA GLY A 473 -18.33 2.02 -7.44
C GLY A 473 -19.53 1.52 -6.63
N TYR A 474 -20.41 2.41 -6.16
CA TYR A 474 -21.61 2.05 -5.38
C TYR A 474 -22.87 1.85 -6.23
N HIS A 475 -22.72 1.65 -7.54
CA HIS A 475 -23.87 1.40 -8.41
C HIS A 475 -24.61 0.12 -7.98
N GLY A 476 -25.90 0.24 -7.65
CA GLY A 476 -26.71 -0.87 -7.15
C GLY A 476 -26.46 -1.24 -5.67
N ILE A 477 -25.48 -0.62 -5.01
CA ILE A 477 -25.11 -0.88 -3.61
C ILE A 477 -25.61 0.25 -2.71
N LEU A 478 -25.28 1.51 -3.04
CA LEU A 478 -25.68 2.68 -2.27
C LEU A 478 -26.22 3.78 -3.17
N THR A 479 -27.35 4.33 -2.77
CA THR A 479 -27.93 5.53 -3.38
C THR A 479 -27.89 6.67 -2.39
N SER A 480 -28.09 7.89 -2.88
CA SER A 480 -28.20 9.07 -2.02
C SER A 480 -29.37 8.97 -1.02
N HIS A 481 -30.41 8.17 -1.32
CA HIS A 481 -31.44 7.82 -0.34
C HIS A 481 -30.95 6.80 0.70
N GLY A 482 -30.11 5.84 0.30
CA GLY A 482 -29.50 4.87 1.22
C GLY A 482 -28.61 5.52 2.29
N ILE A 483 -27.96 6.65 1.99
CA ILE A 483 -27.18 7.43 2.97
C ILE A 483 -28.03 7.77 4.21
N ARG A 484 -29.27 8.20 3.99
CA ARG A 484 -30.19 8.57 5.08
C ARG A 484 -30.62 7.36 5.91
N SER A 485 -30.72 6.18 5.29
CA SER A 485 -30.97 4.93 6.00
C SER A 485 -29.78 4.58 6.90
N ILE A 486 -28.55 4.72 6.42
CA ILE A 486 -27.33 4.48 7.21
C ILE A 486 -27.31 5.38 8.45
N ILE A 487 -27.55 6.68 8.28
CA ILE A 487 -27.60 7.63 9.40
C ILE A 487 -28.68 7.20 10.40
N ARG A 488 -29.86 6.81 9.92
CA ARG A 488 -30.96 6.38 10.80
C ARG A 488 -30.61 5.15 11.63
N THR A 489 -29.96 4.18 11.01
CA THR A 489 -29.49 2.95 11.66
C THR A 489 -28.45 3.27 12.71
N TYR A 490 -27.42 4.04 12.35
CA TYR A 490 -26.39 4.47 13.31
C TYR A 490 -26.99 5.18 14.53
N LEU A 491 -27.91 6.13 14.32
CA LEU A 491 -28.57 6.83 15.42
C LEU A 491 -29.38 5.89 16.32
N ALA A 492 -29.97 4.84 15.77
CA ALA A 492 -30.64 3.81 16.56
C ALA A 492 -29.63 3.00 17.39
N ASP A 493 -28.51 2.60 16.79
CA ASP A 493 -27.48 1.76 17.41
C ASP A 493 -26.82 2.46 18.61
N ILE A 494 -26.59 3.77 18.52
CA ILE A 494 -26.06 4.57 19.64
C ILE A 494 -27.14 5.03 20.63
N GLY A 495 -28.37 4.52 20.50
CA GLY A 495 -29.46 4.74 21.44
C GLY A 495 -30.08 6.14 21.41
N ILE A 496 -30.00 6.87 20.29
CA ILE A 496 -30.71 8.15 20.16
C ILE A 496 -32.22 7.92 20.14
N GLU A 497 -32.92 8.72 20.94
CA GLU A 497 -34.38 8.69 21.04
C GLU A 497 -35.03 8.86 19.66
N ARG A 498 -36.07 8.05 19.40
CA ARG A 498 -36.69 7.88 18.08
C ARG A 498 -37.16 9.20 17.49
N ASN A 499 -37.87 10.02 18.24
CA ASN A 499 -38.41 11.29 17.78
C ASN A 499 -37.29 12.27 17.40
N THR A 500 -36.20 12.29 18.17
CA THR A 500 -34.99 13.07 17.85
C THR A 500 -34.34 12.59 16.55
N ALA A 501 -34.18 11.28 16.35
CA ALA A 501 -33.60 10.70 15.14
C ALA A 501 -34.48 10.92 13.89
N GLU A 502 -35.80 10.77 14.00
CA GLU A 502 -36.73 11.06 12.89
C GLU A 502 -36.72 12.55 12.52
N LYS A 503 -36.57 13.45 13.51
CA LYS A 503 -36.47 14.89 13.27
C LYS A 503 -35.16 15.29 12.61
N VAL A 504 -34.03 14.60 12.84
CA VAL A 504 -32.79 14.79 12.07
C VAL A 504 -33.05 14.59 10.56
N LEU A 505 -33.87 13.60 10.22
CA LEU A 505 -34.20 13.27 8.82
C LEU A 505 -35.37 14.08 8.25
N ALA A 506 -35.94 15.02 9.00
CA ALA A 506 -37.18 15.72 8.65
C ALA A 506 -38.32 14.74 8.27
N HIS A 507 -38.44 13.63 8.99
CA HIS A 507 -39.56 12.69 8.88
C HIS A 507 -40.76 13.15 9.72
N LYS A 508 -41.96 12.72 9.32
CA LYS A 508 -43.17 12.88 10.14
C LYS A 508 -43.19 11.77 11.19
N ILE A 509 -43.67 12.11 12.39
CA ILE A 509 -43.90 11.16 13.47
C ILE A 509 -45.40 10.83 13.42
N ASP A 510 -45.74 9.62 12.97
CA ASP A 510 -47.11 9.22 12.61
C ASP A 510 -47.90 8.56 13.76
N ASP A 511 -47.38 8.54 14.99
CA ASP A 511 -48.17 8.02 16.13
C ASP A 511 -49.28 9.01 16.49
N SER A 512 -50.54 8.61 16.24
CA SER A 512 -51.74 9.45 16.31
C SER A 512 -52.00 10.06 17.70
N LEU A 513 -51.44 9.48 18.76
CA LEU A 513 -51.47 10.00 20.13
C LEU A 513 -50.32 10.98 20.43
N GLU A 514 -49.11 10.80 19.88
CA GLU A 514 -47.95 11.67 20.13
C GLU A 514 -47.90 12.88 19.18
N ALA A 515 -48.35 12.74 17.94
CA ALA A 515 -48.30 13.80 16.92
C ALA A 515 -49.13 15.04 17.29
N THR A 516 -50.16 14.87 18.12
CA THR A 516 -51.04 15.95 18.60
C THR A 516 -50.36 16.81 19.67
N TYR A 517 -49.46 16.23 20.47
CA TYR A 517 -48.78 16.91 21.58
C TYR A 517 -47.36 17.38 21.24
N ASN A 518 -46.69 16.73 20.28
CA ASN A 518 -45.27 16.93 20.04
C ASN A 518 -44.99 17.96 18.91
N ARG A 519 -45.18 19.25 19.23
CA ARG A 519 -44.77 20.37 18.35
C ARG A 519 -43.28 20.73 18.46
N HIS A 520 -42.50 20.00 19.25
CA HIS A 520 -41.10 20.30 19.50
C HIS A 520 -40.24 19.91 18.27
N ASP A 521 -39.31 20.77 17.88
CA ASP A 521 -38.38 20.51 16.77
C ASP A 521 -37.10 19.77 17.23
N TYR A 522 -36.99 19.54 18.53
CA TYR A 522 -35.88 18.88 19.20
C TYR A 522 -34.51 19.49 18.85
N LEU A 523 -34.43 20.78 18.48
CA LEU A 523 -33.18 21.36 17.99
C LEU A 523 -32.04 21.26 19.02
N LYS A 524 -32.34 21.52 20.30
CA LYS A 524 -31.37 21.41 21.41
C LYS A 524 -30.81 19.99 21.54
N GLN A 525 -31.64 18.97 21.28
CA GLN A 525 -31.24 17.57 21.32
C GLN A 525 -30.51 17.14 20.04
N ARG A 526 -30.88 17.70 18.88
CA ARG A 526 -30.26 17.38 17.59
C ARG A 526 -28.85 17.94 17.43
N ILE A 527 -28.52 19.08 18.03
CA ILE A 527 -27.17 19.67 17.99
C ILE A 527 -26.08 18.68 18.44
N PRO A 528 -26.12 18.12 19.67
CA PRO A 528 -25.10 17.16 20.10
C PRO A 528 -25.15 15.84 19.32
N VAL A 529 -26.32 15.46 18.76
CA VAL A 529 -26.47 14.27 17.92
C VAL A 529 -25.71 14.43 16.60
N MET A 530 -25.89 15.56 15.92
CA MET A 530 -25.19 15.83 14.65
C MET A 530 -23.69 15.97 14.85
N GLN A 531 -23.24 16.51 16.00
CA GLN A 531 -21.81 16.51 16.32
C GLN A 531 -21.25 15.10 16.52
N ARG A 532 -21.93 14.23 17.30
CA ARG A 532 -21.51 12.83 17.45
C ARG A 532 -21.43 12.09 16.13
N TRP A 533 -22.39 12.36 15.23
CA TRP A 533 -22.37 11.82 13.88
C TRP A 533 -21.15 12.31 13.08
N GLY A 534 -20.86 13.60 13.12
CA GLY A 534 -19.65 14.18 12.50
C GLY A 534 -18.36 13.55 13.04
N ASP A 535 -18.26 13.38 14.36
CA ASP A 535 -17.09 12.78 15.01
C ASP A 535 -16.91 11.30 14.63
N TYR A 536 -18.03 10.56 14.47
CA TYR A 536 -17.99 9.19 13.99
C TYR A 536 -17.51 9.10 12.54
N LEU A 537 -18.02 9.96 11.64
CA LEU A 537 -17.54 10.02 10.26
C LEU A 537 -16.04 10.34 10.19
N GLU A 538 -15.57 11.24 11.04
CA GLU A 538 -14.14 11.57 11.14
C GLU A 538 -13.29 10.37 11.58
N GLN A 539 -13.75 9.60 12.58
CA GLN A 539 -13.11 8.34 12.98
C GLN A 539 -13.09 7.31 11.86
N CYS A 540 -14.15 7.25 11.04
CA CYS A 540 -14.22 6.40 9.86
C CYS A 540 -13.38 6.91 8.68
N GLY A 541 -12.71 8.06 8.82
CA GLY A 541 -11.73 8.55 7.86
C GLY A 541 -12.03 9.92 7.23
N LEU A 542 -13.15 10.57 7.56
CA LEU A 542 -13.52 11.91 7.07
C LEU A 542 -12.76 13.02 7.82
N THR A 543 -11.48 13.22 7.47
CA THR A 543 -10.60 14.21 8.10
C THR A 543 -10.51 15.51 7.32
N HIS A 544 -10.18 16.62 7.98
CA HIS A 544 -10.07 17.97 7.39
C HIS A 544 -9.15 17.99 6.15
N ASP A 545 -7.96 17.39 6.23
CA ASP A 545 -6.99 17.33 5.12
C ASP A 545 -7.50 16.53 3.89
N LYS A 546 -8.45 15.62 4.11
CA LYS A 546 -9.07 14.83 3.03
C LYS A 546 -10.28 15.52 2.41
N ILE A 547 -10.87 16.51 3.08
CA ILE A 547 -11.92 17.39 2.56
C ILE A 547 -11.29 18.43 1.61
N THR A 548 -10.09 18.93 1.92
CA THR A 548 -9.34 19.89 1.10
C THR A 548 -8.66 19.26 -0.12
N HIS A 549 -8.30 17.96 -0.04
CA HIS A 549 -7.58 17.23 -1.10
C HIS A 549 -8.18 15.82 -1.36
N THR A 550 -9.45 15.72 -1.71
CA THR A 550 -10.10 14.42 -1.98
C THR A 550 -9.67 13.72 -3.29
N LYS A 551 -9.02 12.56 -3.14
CA LYS A 551 -9.13 11.42 -4.07
C LYS A 551 -10.32 10.54 -3.66
N ALA A 552 -11.05 9.99 -4.62
CA ALA A 552 -12.24 9.13 -4.48
C ALA A 552 -12.19 8.02 -3.41
N HIS A 553 -11.01 7.61 -2.94
CA HIS A 553 -10.83 6.54 -1.95
C HIS A 553 -11.39 6.86 -0.55
N THR A 554 -11.53 8.12 -0.14
CA THR A 554 -11.92 8.49 1.25
C THR A 554 -13.37 8.13 1.56
N ILE A 555 -14.24 8.23 0.55
CA ILE A 555 -15.65 7.82 0.67
C ILE A 555 -15.77 6.31 0.92
N LEU A 556 -14.86 5.51 0.35
CA LEU A 556 -14.89 4.05 0.47
C LEU A 556 -14.59 3.59 1.90
N ASP A 557 -13.62 4.19 2.58
CA ASP A 557 -13.28 3.80 3.96
C ASP A 557 -14.42 4.12 4.94
N CYS A 558 -15.05 5.30 4.79
CA CYS A 558 -16.19 5.67 5.61
C CYS A 558 -17.40 4.77 5.35
N LEU A 559 -17.73 4.53 4.07
CA LEU A 559 -18.90 3.73 3.70
C LEU A 559 -18.73 2.23 4.00
N ASN A 560 -17.51 1.70 3.98
CA ASN A 560 -17.21 0.31 4.32
C ASN A 560 -17.08 0.07 5.84
N ALA A 561 -16.97 1.13 6.65
CA ALA A 561 -16.95 1.03 8.11
C ALA A 561 -18.36 0.87 8.71
N PHE A 562 -19.42 1.06 7.91
CA PHE A 562 -20.78 0.76 8.32
C PHE A 562 -21.07 -0.74 8.16
N PRO A 563 -21.69 -1.38 9.17
CA PRO A 563 -22.08 -2.78 9.12
C PRO A 563 -23.14 -3.11 8.05
#